data_AF-A0A4R4LXK8-F1
#
_entry.id   AF-A0A4R4LXK8-F1
#
_cell.length_a   1.000
_cell.length_b   1.000
_cell.length_c   1.000
_cell.angle_alpha   90.00
_cell.angle_beta   90.00
_cell.angle_gamma   90.00
#
_symmetry.space_group_name_H-M   'P 1'
#
loop_
_entity.id
_entity.type
_entity.pdbx_description
1 polymer ?
#
loop_
_entity_poly.entity_id
_entity_poly.type
_entity_poly.pdbx_seq_one_letter_code
_entity_poly.pdbx_strand_id
1 'polypeptide(L)'
;GERGGLVRSRLGRTCPPPSAGWRELTAAGDGDAPVAAAAQALRSRGRFTRNFVVQATAADWALALLGSLRRRLTAIGQARLVFFQHDEVIVHTPSGLAGDVVAAVHASAGEARRLLFGDTPVVFPMEIAVVDRYSDAK
;
A
#
# COMPACT_ATOMS: atom_id res chain seq x y z
N GLY A 1 9.56 -10.08 12.84
CA GLY A 1 8.31 -10.62 13.42
C GLY A 1 8.30 -10.42 14.92
N GLU A 2 7.48 -11.20 15.64
CA GLU A 2 7.28 -11.09 17.10
C GLU A 2 8.58 -11.18 17.91
N ARG A 3 9.55 -11.98 17.46
CA ARG A 3 10.90 -12.11 18.07
C ARG A 3 11.85 -10.94 17.75
N GLY A 4 11.33 -9.73 17.50
CA GLY A 4 12.13 -8.54 17.20
C GLY A 4 12.76 -8.48 15.80
N GLY A 5 12.80 -9.57 15.04
CA GLY A 5 13.36 -9.60 13.69
C GLY A 5 12.67 -8.63 12.71
N LEU A 6 13.40 -8.23 11.67
CA LEU A 6 12.89 -7.36 10.61
C LEU A 6 11.96 -8.15 9.66
N VAL A 7 11.04 -7.45 9.01
CA VAL A 7 10.18 -7.97 7.94
C VAL A 7 10.25 -7.03 6.74
N ARG A 8 9.91 -7.54 5.56
CA ARG A 8 9.95 -6.79 4.30
C ARG A 8 8.62 -6.86 3.57
N SER A 9 8.30 -5.81 2.83
CA SER A 9 7.21 -5.82 1.84
C SER A 9 7.58 -6.69 0.62
N ARG A 10 6.63 -6.88 -0.30
CA ARG A 10 6.85 -7.64 -1.54
C ARG A 10 8.01 -7.11 -2.38
N LEU A 11 8.20 -5.78 -2.44
CA LEU A 11 9.33 -5.16 -3.15
C LEU A 11 10.53 -4.83 -2.25
N GLY A 12 10.56 -5.36 -1.03
CA GLY A 12 11.76 -5.34 -0.17
C GLY A 12 11.87 -4.17 0.80
N ARG A 13 10.86 -3.28 0.91
CA ARG A 13 10.87 -2.20 1.92
C ARG A 13 10.93 -2.83 3.32
N THR A 14 11.92 -2.44 4.12
CA THR A 14 12.20 -3.06 5.41
C THR A 14 11.54 -2.26 6.54
N CYS A 15 10.92 -2.95 7.51
CA CYS A 15 10.33 -2.27 8.66
C CYS A 15 11.40 -1.67 9.59
N PRO A 16 11.10 -0.60 10.35
CA PRO A 16 11.97 -0.12 11.41
C PRO A 16 12.33 -1.21 12.43
N PRO A 17 13.57 -1.23 12.94
CA PRO A 17 13.95 -2.11 14.04
C PRO A 17 13.15 -1.80 15.32
N PRO A 18 13.01 -2.75 16.25
CA PRO A 18 12.45 -2.45 17.57
C PRO A 18 13.35 -1.45 18.32
N SER A 19 12.74 -0.62 19.18
CA SER A 19 13.47 0.36 19.99
C SER A 19 14.39 -0.33 21.02
N ALA A 20 15.36 0.42 21.58
CA ALA A 20 16.21 -0.08 22.67
C ALA A 20 15.38 -0.55 23.87
N GLY A 21 14.43 0.27 24.34
CA GLY A 21 13.55 -0.09 25.46
C GLY A 21 12.68 -1.33 25.18
N TRP A 22 12.26 -1.57 23.93
CA TRP A 22 11.59 -2.83 23.60
C TRP A 22 12.53 -4.03 23.76
N ARG A 23 13.79 -3.89 23.32
CA ARG A 23 14.80 -4.96 23.44
C ARG A 23 15.14 -5.25 24.89
N GLU A 24 15.32 -4.22 25.72
CA GLU A 24 15.55 -4.37 27.16
C GLU A 24 14.37 -5.06 27.85
N LEU A 25 13.13 -4.60 27.59
CA LEU A 25 11.90 -5.16 28.16
C LEU A 25 11.68 -6.63 27.77
N THR A 26 12.20 -7.08 26.63
CA THR A 26 11.99 -8.45 26.11
C THR A 26 13.22 -9.36 26.22
N ALA A 27 14.39 -8.82 26.56
CA ALA A 27 15.61 -9.58 26.80
C ALA A 27 15.68 -10.19 28.21
N ALA A 28 14.95 -9.61 29.16
CA ALA A 28 14.78 -10.15 30.50
C ALA A 28 13.87 -11.40 30.45
N GLY A 29 14.41 -12.53 30.03
CA GLY A 29 13.82 -13.83 30.36
C GLY A 29 13.94 -14.03 31.87
N ASP A 30 12.81 -14.16 32.57
CA ASP A 30 12.69 -14.38 34.02
C ASP A 30 13.29 -13.31 34.97
N GLY A 31 13.55 -12.08 34.51
CA GLY A 31 13.95 -10.96 35.38
C GLY A 31 12.77 -10.10 35.88
N ASP A 32 13.04 -9.13 36.78
CA ASP A 32 12.11 -8.19 37.45
C ASP A 32 11.13 -7.39 36.56
N ALA A 33 11.23 -7.51 35.24
CA ALA A 33 10.23 -6.94 34.34
C ALA A 33 8.89 -7.65 34.53
N PRO A 34 7.76 -6.93 34.68
CA PRO A 34 6.46 -7.56 34.78
C PRO A 34 6.23 -8.45 33.54
N VAL A 35 6.13 -9.76 33.72
CA VAL A 35 5.95 -10.77 32.65
C VAL A 35 4.83 -10.36 31.68
N ALA A 36 3.78 -9.70 32.21
CA ALA A 36 2.69 -9.15 31.43
C ALA A 36 3.12 -8.04 30.43
N ALA A 37 4.00 -7.13 30.83
CA ALA A 37 4.49 -6.02 29.99
C ALA A 37 5.38 -6.53 28.86
N ALA A 38 6.30 -7.47 29.15
CA ALA A 38 7.13 -8.12 28.13
C ALA A 38 6.26 -8.88 27.11
N ALA A 39 5.28 -9.65 27.58
CA ALA A 39 4.35 -10.37 26.72
C ALA A 39 3.50 -9.41 25.85
N GLN A 40 3.07 -8.28 26.40
CA GLN A 40 2.35 -7.25 25.65
C GLN A 40 3.24 -6.60 24.57
N ALA A 41 4.51 -6.33 24.87
CA ALA A 41 5.46 -5.77 23.92
C ALA A 41 5.73 -6.72 22.75
N LEU A 42 5.88 -8.02 23.00
CA LEU A 42 6.01 -9.06 21.97
C LEU A 42 4.78 -9.11 21.06
N ARG A 43 3.57 -9.16 21.64
CA ARG A 43 2.30 -9.15 20.89
C ARG A 43 2.13 -7.89 20.03
N SER A 44 2.45 -6.72 20.58
CA SER A 44 2.38 -5.46 19.86
C SER A 44 3.35 -5.42 18.68
N ARG A 45 4.58 -5.91 18.85
CA ARG A 45 5.55 -6.07 17.75
C ARG A 45 5.04 -7.04 16.68
N GLY A 46 4.36 -8.10 17.08
CA GLY A 46 3.70 -9.03 16.18
C GLY A 46 2.63 -8.39 15.31
N ARG A 47 1.70 -7.66 15.93
CA ARG A 47 0.68 -6.91 15.20
C ARG A 47 1.30 -5.89 14.25
N PHE A 48 2.27 -5.11 14.74
CA PHE A 48 3.00 -4.15 13.92
C PHE A 48 3.64 -4.80 12.69
N THR A 49 4.41 -5.88 12.86
CA THR A 49 5.12 -6.51 11.74
C THR A 49 4.18 -7.20 10.75
N ARG A 50 3.07 -7.78 11.21
CA ARG A 50 2.01 -8.30 10.32
C ARG A 50 1.36 -7.19 9.50
N ASN A 51 0.94 -6.10 10.15
CA ASN A 51 0.35 -4.95 9.49
C ASN A 51 1.33 -4.32 8.50
N PHE A 52 2.61 -4.20 8.86
CA PHE A 52 3.64 -3.65 8.00
C PHE A 52 3.75 -4.42 6.68
N VAL A 53 3.79 -5.76 6.71
CA VAL A 53 3.90 -6.56 5.48
C VAL A 53 2.74 -6.27 4.53
N VAL A 54 1.51 -6.22 5.06
CA VAL A 54 0.30 -5.97 4.26
C VAL A 54 0.29 -4.54 3.73
N GLN A 55 0.41 -3.55 4.61
CA GLN A 55 0.32 -2.13 4.25
C GLN A 55 1.45 -1.68 3.33
N ALA A 56 2.70 -2.09 3.62
CA ALA A 56 3.84 -1.72 2.78
C ALA A 56 3.77 -2.40 1.40
N THR A 57 3.22 -3.61 1.31
CA THR A 57 2.99 -4.29 0.02
C THR A 57 1.84 -3.63 -0.75
N ALA A 58 0.78 -3.19 -0.08
CA ALA A 58 -0.28 -2.40 -0.71
C ALA A 58 0.26 -1.06 -1.24
N ALA A 59 1.12 -0.39 -0.47
CA ALA A 59 1.81 0.82 -0.93
C ALA A 59 2.74 0.56 -2.12
N ASP A 60 3.45 -0.58 -2.14
CA ASP A 60 4.25 -0.99 -3.30
C ASP A 60 3.39 -1.14 -4.56
N TRP A 61 2.21 -1.76 -4.41
CA TRP A 61 1.27 -1.93 -5.52
C TRP A 61 0.73 -0.58 -6.01
N ALA A 62 0.33 0.29 -5.09
CA ALA A 62 -0.16 1.62 -5.42
C ALA A 62 0.92 2.44 -6.16
N LEU A 63 2.18 2.38 -5.74
CA LEU A 63 3.28 3.06 -6.44
C LEU A 63 3.49 2.52 -7.86
N ALA A 64 3.40 1.21 -8.06
CA ALA A 64 3.47 0.61 -9.40
C ALA A 64 2.29 1.05 -10.29
N LEU A 65 1.08 1.12 -9.73
CA LEU A 65 -0.12 1.63 -10.41
C LEU A 65 0.07 3.10 -10.81
N LEU A 66 0.51 3.96 -9.89
CA LEU A 66 0.75 5.37 -10.15
C LEU A 66 1.81 5.59 -11.24
N GLY A 67 2.89 4.81 -11.20
CA GLY A 67 3.92 4.82 -12.23
C GLY A 67 3.38 4.49 -13.61
N SER A 68 2.63 3.38 -13.74
CA SER A 68 1.97 3.00 -15.00
C SER A 68 0.97 4.05 -15.47
N LEU A 69 0.10 4.51 -14.57
CA LEU A 69 -0.98 5.44 -14.88
C LEU A 69 -0.41 6.76 -15.40
N ARG A 70 0.59 7.33 -14.73
CA ARG A 70 1.25 8.56 -15.17
C ARG A 70 1.77 8.46 -16.60
N ARG A 71 2.44 7.36 -16.97
CA ARG A 71 2.93 7.15 -18.34
C ARG A 71 1.79 7.14 -19.36
N ARG A 72 0.67 6.48 -19.03
CA ARG A 72 -0.51 6.38 -19.92
C ARG A 72 -1.24 7.72 -20.05
N LEU A 73 -1.43 8.45 -18.96
CA LEU A 73 -2.04 9.78 -18.98
C LEU A 73 -1.17 10.79 -19.76
N THR A 74 0.17 10.68 -19.68
CA THR A 74 1.07 11.48 -20.51
C THR A 74 0.86 11.19 -22.00
N ALA A 75 0.66 9.94 -22.41
CA ALA A 75 0.36 9.60 -23.80
C ALA A 75 -1.01 10.13 -24.28
N ILE A 76 -2.00 10.22 -23.38
CA ILE A 76 -3.30 10.84 -23.65
C ILE A 76 -3.17 12.39 -23.76
N GLY A 77 -2.18 13.00 -23.12
CA GLY A 77 -1.79 14.41 -23.30
C GLY A 77 -2.57 15.42 -22.45
N GLN A 78 -3.87 15.22 -22.22
CA GLN A 78 -4.73 16.20 -21.51
C GLN A 78 -5.29 15.72 -20.16
N ALA A 79 -5.11 14.45 -19.81
CA ALA A 79 -5.50 13.93 -18.50
C ALA A 79 -4.38 14.17 -17.46
N ARG A 80 -4.76 14.46 -16.20
CA ARG A 80 -3.83 14.76 -15.11
C ARG A 80 -4.24 14.00 -13.85
N LEU A 81 -3.32 13.23 -13.28
CA LEU A 81 -3.46 12.71 -11.93
C LEU A 81 -3.34 13.91 -10.96
N VAL A 82 -4.44 14.26 -10.30
CA VAL A 82 -4.53 15.45 -9.43
C VAL A 82 -4.50 15.10 -7.95
N PHE A 83 -4.84 13.86 -7.59
CA PHE A 83 -4.83 13.43 -6.19
C PHE A 83 -4.58 11.93 -6.06
N PHE A 84 -4.01 11.54 -4.93
CA PHE A 84 -3.83 10.15 -4.51
C PHE A 84 -3.97 10.06 -3.00
N GLN A 85 -4.93 9.25 -2.53
CA GLN A 85 -5.13 8.93 -1.13
C GLN A 85 -5.15 7.40 -0.99
N HIS A 86 -3.97 6.80 -0.87
CA HIS A 86 -3.75 5.38 -0.57
C HIS A 86 -4.45 4.37 -1.52
N ASP A 87 -5.76 4.22 -1.40
CA ASP A 87 -6.64 3.40 -2.22
C ASP A 87 -7.40 4.20 -3.29
N GLU A 88 -7.40 5.53 -3.23
CA GLU A 88 -8.09 6.41 -4.17
C GLU A 88 -7.11 7.18 -5.08
N VAL A 89 -7.44 7.27 -6.37
CA VAL A 89 -6.78 8.12 -7.37
C VAL A 89 -7.80 9.02 -8.03
N ILE A 90 -7.48 10.30 -8.19
CA ILE A 90 -8.32 11.26 -8.89
C ILE A 90 -7.59 11.72 -10.14
N VAL A 91 -8.25 11.58 -11.28
CA VAL A 91 -7.77 12.08 -12.58
C VAL A 91 -8.73 13.14 -13.08
N HIS A 92 -8.20 14.34 -13.34
CA HIS A 92 -8.93 15.38 -14.04
C HIS A 92 -8.65 15.27 -15.54
N THR A 93 -9.69 15.24 -16.36
CA THR A 93 -9.58 15.04 -17.81
C THR A 93 -10.75 15.70 -18.54
N PRO A 94 -10.58 16.15 -19.79
CA PRO A 94 -11.71 16.49 -20.66
C PRO A 94 -12.70 15.33 -20.78
N SER A 95 -14.00 15.63 -20.83
CA SER A 95 -15.08 14.63 -20.87
C SER A 95 -14.95 13.65 -22.04
N GLY A 96 -14.55 14.15 -23.22
CA GLY A 96 -14.30 13.32 -24.41
C GLY A 96 -13.17 12.29 -24.25
N LEU A 97 -12.31 12.43 -23.23
CA LEU A 97 -11.21 11.51 -22.93
C LEU A 97 -11.48 10.62 -21.71
N ALA A 98 -12.66 10.74 -21.07
CA ALA A 98 -12.97 9.99 -19.85
C ALA A 98 -12.88 8.47 -20.07
N GLY A 99 -13.35 7.96 -21.22
CA GLY A 99 -13.26 6.55 -21.58
C GLY A 99 -11.82 6.04 -21.68
N ASP A 100 -10.93 6.83 -22.31
CA ASP A 100 -9.51 6.48 -22.44
C ASP A 100 -8.81 6.47 -21.07
N VAL A 101 -9.19 7.39 -20.18
CA VAL A 101 -8.68 7.44 -18.81
C VAL A 101 -9.15 6.23 -17.99
N VAL A 102 -10.42 5.86 -18.08
CA VAL A 102 -10.97 4.65 -17.43
C VAL A 102 -10.20 3.41 -17.90
N ALA A 103 -9.99 3.27 -19.20
CA ALA A 103 -9.20 2.17 -19.77
C ALA A 103 -7.75 2.19 -19.26
N ALA A 104 -7.13 3.37 -19.16
CA ALA A 104 -5.77 3.53 -18.65
C ALA A 104 -5.64 3.16 -17.17
N VAL A 105 -6.64 3.46 -16.33
CA VAL A 105 -6.68 3.07 -14.91
C VAL A 105 -6.76 1.54 -14.79
N HIS A 106 -7.69 0.90 -15.49
CA HIS A 106 -7.80 -0.57 -15.47
C HIS A 106 -6.53 -1.26 -16.00
N ALA A 107 -5.97 -0.76 -17.10
CA ALA A 107 -4.73 -1.31 -17.65
C ALA A 107 -3.55 -1.16 -16.65
N SER A 108 -3.48 -0.05 -15.92
CA SER A 108 -2.45 0.20 -14.92
C SER A 108 -2.60 -0.69 -13.70
N ALA A 109 -3.82 -0.91 -13.22
CA ALA A 109 -4.10 -1.86 -12.14
C ALA A 109 -3.71 -3.29 -12.53
N GLY A 110 -4.05 -3.71 -13.75
CA GLY A 110 -3.65 -5.02 -14.29
C GLY A 110 -2.14 -5.17 -14.43
N GLU A 111 -1.44 -4.12 -14.87
CA GLU A 111 0.03 -4.10 -14.96
C GLU A 111 0.68 -4.18 -13.57
N ALA A 112 0.27 -3.34 -12.63
CA ALA A 112 0.77 -3.34 -11.26
C ALA A 112 0.56 -4.69 -10.56
N ARG A 113 -0.62 -5.30 -10.75
CA ARG A 113 -0.90 -6.65 -10.26
C ARG A 113 0.12 -7.66 -10.78
N ARG A 114 0.31 -7.73 -12.10
CA ARG A 114 1.24 -8.68 -12.73
C ARG A 114 2.69 -8.45 -12.30
N LEU A 115 3.11 -7.20 -12.16
CA LEU A 115 4.47 -6.86 -11.73
C LEU A 115 4.78 -7.37 -10.31
N LEU A 116 3.84 -7.24 -9.37
CA LEU A 116 4.08 -7.60 -7.97
C LEU A 116 3.76 -9.06 -7.65
N PHE A 117 2.71 -9.61 -8.27
CA PHE A 117 2.14 -10.90 -7.90
C PHE A 117 2.16 -11.94 -9.02
N GLY A 118 2.59 -11.58 -10.24
CA GLY A 118 2.61 -12.48 -11.38
C GLY A 118 1.19 -12.84 -11.83
N ASP A 119 1.03 -14.08 -12.31
CA ASP A 119 -0.30 -14.63 -12.55
C ASP A 119 -0.91 -15.12 -11.24
N THR A 120 -2.12 -14.66 -10.96
CA THR A 120 -2.81 -14.92 -9.69
C THR A 120 -4.31 -14.93 -9.91
N PRO A 121 -5.07 -15.79 -9.21
CA PRO A 121 -6.54 -15.76 -9.26
C PRO A 121 -7.14 -14.58 -8.49
N VAL A 122 -6.33 -13.85 -7.71
CA VAL A 122 -6.81 -12.71 -6.91
C VAL A 122 -7.11 -11.53 -7.82
N VAL A 123 -8.32 -10.98 -7.66
CA VAL A 123 -8.81 -9.79 -8.37
C VAL A 123 -8.55 -8.55 -7.51
N PHE A 124 -8.10 -7.47 -8.17
CA PHE A 124 -7.81 -6.18 -7.57
C PHE A 124 -8.77 -5.17 -8.22
N PRO A 125 -10.02 -5.08 -7.75
CA PRO A 125 -11.02 -4.23 -8.38
C PRO A 125 -10.62 -2.75 -8.25
N MET A 126 -10.88 -2.01 -9.32
CA MET A 126 -10.82 -0.54 -9.33
C MET A 126 -12.22 -0.08 -9.70
N GLU A 127 -12.96 0.44 -8.73
CA GLU A 127 -14.23 1.12 -8.98
C GLU A 127 -13.93 2.53 -9.47
N ILE A 128 -14.57 2.94 -10.56
CA ILE A 128 -14.30 4.24 -11.20
C ILE A 128 -15.62 4.95 -11.41
N ALA A 129 -15.72 6.15 -10.85
CA ALA A 129 -16.80 7.09 -11.11
C ALA A 129 -16.28 8.22 -12.01
N VAL A 130 -17.02 8.54 -13.07
CA VAL A 130 -16.77 9.71 -13.92
C VAL A 130 -17.80 10.75 -13.55
N VAL A 131 -17.35 11.85 -12.96
CA VAL A 131 -18.20 12.92 -12.42
C VAL A 131 -17.66 14.29 -12.78
N ASP A 132 -18.56 15.28 -12.86
CA ASP A 132 -18.18 16.67 -13.16
C ASP A 132 -17.58 17.38 -11.93
N ARG A 133 -17.96 16.94 -10.72
CA ARG A 133 -17.46 17.48 -9.46
C ARG A 133 -17.09 16.37 -8.51
N TYR A 134 -15.99 16.57 -7.79
CA TYR A 134 -15.51 15.58 -6.82
C TYR A 134 -16.51 15.32 -5.69
N SER A 135 -17.35 16.30 -5.33
CA SER A 135 -18.45 16.10 -4.36
C SER A 135 -19.44 15.02 -4.76
N ASP A 136 -19.53 14.74 -6.06
CA ASP A 136 -20.49 13.81 -6.65
C ASP A 136 -19.85 12.41 -6.81
N ALA A 137 -18.54 12.29 -6.57
CA ALA A 137 -17.85 11.02 -6.41
C ALA A 137 -18.12 10.47 -5.00
N LYS A 138 -19.37 10.07 -4.74
CA LYS A 138 -19.80 9.22 -3.61
C LYS A 138 -21.27 8.86 -3.70
#